data_AF-A0A7S1FP95-F1
#
_entry.id   AF-A0A7S1FP95-F1
#
_cell.length_a   1.000
_cell.length_b   1.000
_cell.length_c   1.000
_cell.angle_alpha   90.00
_cell.angle_beta   90.00
_cell.angle_gamma   90.00
#
_symmetry.space_group_name_H-M   'P 1'
#
loop_
_entity.id
_entity.type
_entity.pdbx_description
1 polymer ?
#
loop_
_entity_poly.entity_id
_entity_poly.type
_entity_poly.pdbx_seq_one_letter_code
_entity_poly.pdbx_strand_id
1 'polypeptide(L)'
;MGSFACGLLLLGATLAAPVSRAAAFLLPPIPSFPPYCQVFSATSAEDSPRLSEYQCDFIRGYLNQNHPDLLRDLATAFTSHGPLARRRNAMTRGSYALDSATLAYVDSTGASFELDVSIASRGRAPVLHRETVGIDACVDPACYRAYPHGRPEDPRSSIVHEENPTAIDTFVRRFNRLCHLVGRPSITGKMLTLGRQLGGERAGLLDNLFLNVVPHGREVRRYFYGMAAEAVLNAVQRCGNGQVTNRMQLTCLFPEMNPEMDSYR
;
A
#
# COMPACT_ATOMS: atom_id res chain seq x y z
N MET A 1 -27.73 -36.69 48.78
CA MET A 1 -29.10 -37.16 49.03
C MET A 1 -30.00 -35.94 49.15
N GLY A 2 -30.83 -35.69 48.14
CA GLY A 2 -31.74 -34.54 48.10
C GLY A 2 -32.82 -34.81 47.06
N SER A 3 -34.05 -34.85 47.53
CA SER A 3 -35.24 -35.43 46.90
C SER A 3 -35.74 -34.73 45.66
N PHE A 4 -36.32 -35.56 44.79
CA PHE A 4 -37.28 -35.26 43.75
C PHE A 4 -38.50 -34.52 44.27
N ALA A 5 -38.94 -33.49 43.55
CA ALA A 5 -40.33 -33.04 43.55
C ALA A 5 -40.78 -32.84 42.10
N CYS A 6 -41.70 -33.73 41.72
CA CYS A 6 -42.39 -33.82 40.45
C CYS A 6 -43.52 -32.77 40.43
N GLY A 7 -43.58 -31.94 39.40
CA GLY A 7 -44.61 -30.92 39.21
C GLY A 7 -45.05 -30.90 37.75
N LEU A 8 -45.95 -31.81 37.42
CA LEU A 8 -46.65 -31.93 36.14
C LEU A 8 -47.72 -30.82 36.05
N LEU A 9 -47.70 -29.98 35.01
CA LEU A 9 -48.84 -29.11 34.67
C LEU A 9 -48.93 -28.85 33.16
N LEU A 10 -49.81 -29.65 32.56
CA LEU A 10 -50.80 -29.38 31.50
C LEU A 10 -50.48 -28.36 30.39
N LEU A 11 -50.29 -28.95 29.21
CA LEU A 11 -50.76 -28.53 27.88
C LEU A 11 -51.86 -27.45 27.86
N GLY A 12 -51.53 -26.33 27.24
CA GLY A 12 -52.46 -25.38 26.63
C GLY A 12 -51.95 -25.01 25.24
N ALA A 13 -52.42 -25.75 24.23
CA ALA A 13 -52.16 -25.43 22.83
C ALA A 13 -53.09 -24.30 22.37
N THR A 14 -52.53 -23.14 22.05
CA THR A 14 -53.21 -22.11 21.26
C THR A 14 -52.37 -21.76 20.05
N LEU A 15 -52.82 -22.24 18.89
CA LEU A 15 -52.42 -21.80 17.56
C LEU A 15 -52.64 -20.29 17.44
N ALA A 16 -51.55 -19.53 17.38
CA ALA A 16 -51.56 -18.13 16.97
C ALA A 16 -50.70 -17.98 15.70
N ALA A 17 -51.29 -17.37 14.69
CA ALA A 17 -50.80 -17.19 13.32
C ALA A 17 -49.40 -16.54 13.24
N PRO A 18 -48.65 -16.78 12.13
CA PRO A 18 -47.37 -16.13 11.91
C PRO A 18 -47.58 -14.65 11.55
N VAL A 19 -47.49 -13.76 12.55
CA VAL A 19 -47.31 -12.34 12.28
C VAL A 19 -45.84 -12.12 11.92
N SER A 20 -45.60 -11.98 10.62
CA SER A 20 -44.35 -11.49 10.06
C SER A 20 -44.03 -10.11 10.65
N ARG A 21 -43.23 -10.08 11.71
CA ARG A 21 -42.54 -8.88 12.17
C ARG A 21 -41.19 -8.85 11.46
N ALA A 22 -41.14 -8.15 10.34
CA ALA A 22 -39.90 -7.60 9.82
C ALA A 22 -39.32 -6.67 10.90
N ALA A 23 -38.42 -7.21 11.73
CA ALA A 23 -37.58 -6.40 12.58
C ALA A 23 -36.67 -5.59 11.64
N ALA A 24 -37.04 -4.34 11.39
CA ALA A 24 -36.14 -3.36 10.81
C ALA A 24 -34.96 -3.24 11.77
N PHE A 25 -33.86 -3.94 11.45
CA PHE A 25 -32.55 -3.67 12.01
C PHE A 25 -32.20 -2.24 11.62
N LEU A 26 -32.55 -1.29 12.49
CA LEU A 26 -32.04 0.06 12.46
C LEU A 26 -30.55 -0.05 12.79
N LEU A 27 -29.74 -0.19 11.74
CA LEU A 27 -28.30 -0.02 11.84
C LEU A 27 -28.05 1.34 12.50
N PRO A 28 -27.16 1.41 13.51
CA PRO A 28 -26.79 2.68 14.08
C PRO A 28 -26.29 3.61 12.96
N PRO A 29 -26.56 4.92 13.05
CA PRO A 29 -26.10 5.88 12.05
C PRO A 29 -24.59 5.72 11.91
N ILE A 30 -24.15 5.45 10.68
CA ILE A 30 -22.73 5.38 10.33
C ILE A 30 -22.14 6.72 10.77
N PRO A 31 -21.08 6.73 11.61
CA PRO A 31 -20.45 7.98 12.01
C PRO A 31 -20.01 8.71 10.74
N SER A 32 -20.51 9.93 10.59
CA SER A 32 -20.11 10.82 9.50
C SER A 32 -18.62 11.08 9.63
N PHE A 33 -17.83 10.49 8.75
CA PHE A 33 -16.42 10.81 8.64
C PHE A 33 -16.30 12.32 8.38
N PRO A 34 -15.39 13.03 9.07
CA PRO A 34 -15.22 14.45 8.82
C PRO A 34 -14.80 14.66 7.35
N PRO A 35 -15.29 15.72 6.69
CA PRO A 35 -14.94 16.03 5.30
C PRO A 35 -13.49 16.54 5.21
N TYR A 36 -12.51 15.71 5.56
CA TYR A 36 -11.09 15.97 5.32
C TYR A 36 -10.70 15.37 3.98
N CYS A 37 -11.10 16.06 2.93
CA CYS A 37 -10.35 16.20 1.69
C CYS A 37 -11.21 17.08 0.80
N GLN A 38 -11.01 18.40 0.89
CA GLN A 38 -11.21 19.19 -0.32
C GLN A 38 -10.27 18.57 -1.35
N VAL A 39 -10.84 17.77 -2.25
CA VAL A 39 -10.15 17.34 -3.46
C VAL A 39 -9.86 18.64 -4.18
N PHE A 40 -8.66 19.18 -3.96
CA PHE A 40 -8.19 20.31 -4.74
C PHE A 40 -8.23 19.81 -6.17
N SER A 41 -9.14 20.39 -6.94
CA SER A 41 -9.24 20.14 -8.37
C SER A 41 -7.93 20.65 -8.93
N ALA A 42 -6.96 19.75 -9.10
CA ALA A 42 -5.69 20.05 -9.72
C ALA A 42 -6.02 20.71 -11.05
N THR A 43 -5.68 21.99 -11.18
CA THR A 43 -5.65 22.70 -12.45
C THR A 43 -4.88 21.80 -13.40
N SER A 44 -5.57 21.30 -14.44
CA SER A 44 -5.10 20.42 -15.50
C SER A 44 -3.63 20.03 -15.33
N ALA A 45 -3.37 18.82 -14.85
CA ALA A 45 -2.03 18.26 -14.75
C ALA A 45 -1.38 18.40 -16.13
N GLU A 46 -0.58 19.45 -16.31
CA GLU A 46 0.34 19.51 -17.44
C GLU A 46 1.24 18.29 -17.29
N ASP A 47 1.48 17.58 -18.40
CA ASP A 47 2.35 16.40 -18.50
C ASP A 47 3.81 16.78 -18.22
N SER A 48 4.06 17.32 -17.04
CA SER A 48 5.37 17.69 -16.57
C SER A 48 6.09 16.40 -16.19
N PRO A 49 7.29 16.14 -16.73
CA PRO A 49 8.12 15.01 -16.33
C PRO A 49 8.69 15.18 -14.91
N ARG A 50 8.26 16.20 -14.17
CA ARG A 50 8.77 16.55 -12.84
C ARG A 50 7.63 16.78 -11.86
N LEU A 51 7.87 16.35 -10.63
CA LEU A 51 7.07 16.68 -9.46
C LEU A 51 7.18 18.18 -9.19
N SER A 52 6.04 18.81 -8.89
CA SER A 52 6.00 20.19 -8.43
C SER A 52 6.54 20.31 -7.00
N GLU A 53 6.99 21.50 -6.62
CA GLU A 53 7.47 21.77 -5.26
C GLU A 53 6.41 21.43 -4.20
N TYR A 54 5.14 21.77 -4.47
CA TYR A 54 4.01 21.39 -3.63
C TYR A 54 3.87 19.87 -3.48
N GLN A 55 4.01 19.11 -4.56
CA GLN A 55 3.94 17.64 -4.52
C GLN A 55 5.09 17.07 -3.68
N CYS A 56 6.32 17.56 -3.86
CA CYS A 56 7.47 17.16 -3.05
C CYS A 56 7.25 17.45 -1.55
N ASP A 57 6.76 18.64 -1.22
CA ASP A 57 6.47 19.05 0.16
C ASP A 57 5.34 18.22 0.79
N PHE A 58 4.29 17.93 0.02
CA PHE A 58 3.19 17.09 0.46
C PHE A 58 3.65 15.65 0.73
N ILE A 59 4.42 15.05 -0.19
CA ILE A 59 5.00 13.72 -0.01
C ILE A 59 5.84 13.68 1.26
N ARG A 60 6.69 14.68 1.47
CA ARG A 60 7.53 14.80 2.66
C ARG A 60 6.71 14.87 3.94
N GLY A 61 5.74 15.78 4.00
CA GLY A 61 4.85 15.92 5.15
C GLY A 61 4.08 14.63 5.44
N TYR A 62 3.48 14.04 4.41
CA TYR A 62 2.68 12.83 4.52
C TYR A 62 3.49 11.64 5.03
N LEU A 63 4.66 11.37 4.45
CA LEU A 63 5.49 10.23 4.85
C LEU A 63 6.07 10.40 6.26
N ASN A 64 6.53 11.61 6.62
CA ASN A 64 7.03 11.88 7.97
C ASN A 64 5.95 11.72 9.04
N GLN A 65 4.73 12.17 8.75
CA GLN A 65 3.63 12.11 9.71
C GLN A 65 3.04 10.71 9.86
N ASN A 66 2.84 9.98 8.76
CA ASN A 66 2.06 8.74 8.75
C ASN A 66 2.91 7.47 8.75
N HIS A 67 4.18 7.57 8.35
CA HIS A 67 5.03 6.42 8.06
C HIS A 67 6.47 6.52 8.61
N PRO A 68 6.70 6.97 9.86
CA PRO A 68 8.06 7.09 10.43
C PRO A 68 8.78 5.74 10.52
N ASP A 69 8.06 4.66 10.86
CA ASP A 69 8.64 3.30 10.92
C ASP A 69 9.13 2.82 9.56
N LEU A 70 8.39 3.13 8.47
CA LEU A 70 8.81 2.81 7.12
C LEU A 70 10.10 3.54 6.77
N LEU A 71 10.19 4.84 7.07
CA LEU A 71 11.39 5.63 6.79
C LEU A 71 12.61 5.07 7.54
N ARG A 72 12.42 4.59 8.78
CA ARG A 72 13.46 3.90 9.55
C ARG A 72 13.89 2.59 8.90
N ASP A 73 12.93 1.79 8.41
CA ASP A 73 13.19 0.52 7.73
C ASP A 73 13.92 0.76 6.40
N LEU A 74 13.51 1.78 5.62
CA LEU A 74 14.18 2.24 4.40
C LEU A 74 15.61 2.71 4.70
N ALA A 75 15.81 3.54 5.73
CA ALA A 75 17.14 3.99 6.15
C ALA A 75 18.03 2.78 6.48
N THR A 76 17.50 1.81 7.22
CA THR A 76 18.23 0.58 7.59
C THR A 76 18.55 -0.31 6.38
N ALA A 77 17.70 -0.33 5.36
CA ALA A 77 17.87 -1.20 4.20
C ALA A 77 18.77 -0.62 3.11
N PHE A 78 18.70 0.70 2.88
CA PHE A 78 19.27 1.34 1.69
C PHE A 78 20.40 2.36 1.97
N THR A 79 20.65 2.74 3.22
CA THR A 79 21.75 3.66 3.55
C THR A 79 22.99 2.93 4.06
N SER A 80 24.12 3.64 4.08
CA SER A 80 25.40 3.13 4.61
C SER A 80 25.32 2.71 6.08
N HIS A 81 24.38 3.27 6.84
CA HIS A 81 24.22 3.07 8.28
C HIS A 81 23.64 1.71 8.64
N GLY A 82 22.84 1.08 7.78
CA GLY A 82 22.30 -0.26 8.01
C GLY A 82 23.39 -1.34 8.14
N PRO A 83 24.23 -1.52 7.12
CA PRO A 83 25.37 -2.43 7.17
C PRO A 83 26.37 -2.07 8.28
N LEU A 84 26.58 -0.77 8.53
CA LEU A 84 27.45 -0.31 9.62
C LEU A 84 26.90 -0.72 11.00
N ALA A 85 25.60 -0.55 11.23
CA ALA A 85 24.92 -0.95 12.46
C ALA A 85 25.08 -2.45 12.71
N ARG A 86 24.85 -3.29 11.69
CA ARG A 86 25.03 -4.74 11.80
C ARG A 86 26.47 -5.11 12.18
N ARG A 87 27.46 -4.53 11.49
CA ARG A 87 28.88 -4.78 11.76
C ARG A 87 29.28 -4.37 13.17
N ARG A 88 28.84 -3.19 13.63
CA ARG A 88 29.14 -2.72 15.00
C ARG A 88 28.44 -3.59 16.05
N ASN A 89 27.16 -3.88 15.86
CA ASN A 89 26.37 -4.64 16.82
C ASN A 89 26.81 -6.10 16.96
N ALA A 90 27.42 -6.69 15.93
CA ALA A 90 28.05 -8.00 16.01
C ALA A 90 29.16 -8.06 17.08
N MET A 91 29.88 -6.95 17.30
CA MET A 91 30.97 -6.86 18.28
C MET A 91 30.50 -6.29 19.62
N THR A 92 29.54 -5.37 19.62
CA THR A 92 29.20 -4.54 20.79
C THR A 92 27.87 -4.87 21.45
N ARG A 93 27.19 -5.95 21.01
CA ARG A 93 25.85 -6.37 21.51
C ARG A 93 24.80 -5.24 21.43
N GLY A 94 24.74 -4.52 20.31
CA GLY A 94 23.67 -3.53 20.08
C GLY A 94 24.02 -2.09 20.46
N SER A 95 25.30 -1.69 20.50
CA SER A 95 25.67 -0.32 20.90
C SER A 95 25.37 0.76 19.85
N TYR A 96 24.90 0.39 18.65
CA TYR A 96 24.63 1.28 17.54
C TYR A 96 23.22 1.03 17.01
N ALA A 97 22.32 1.98 17.27
CA ALA A 97 20.92 1.89 16.89
C ALA A 97 20.53 3.07 16.00
N LEU A 98 19.78 2.77 14.94
CA LEU A 98 19.14 3.78 14.11
C LEU A 98 17.83 4.16 14.82
N ASP A 99 17.81 5.35 15.41
CA ASP A 99 16.78 5.79 16.35
C ASP A 99 15.53 6.25 15.60
N SER A 100 15.71 7.22 14.70
CA SER A 100 14.66 7.77 13.85
C SER A 100 15.17 8.09 12.45
N ALA A 101 14.26 8.18 11.50
CA ALA A 101 14.55 8.68 10.16
C ALA A 101 13.40 9.57 9.70
N THR A 102 13.75 10.70 9.08
CA THR A 102 12.79 11.65 8.51
C THR A 102 13.19 11.98 7.08
N LEU A 103 12.20 12.07 6.19
CA LEU A 103 12.39 12.51 4.82
C LEU A 103 12.72 14.02 4.83
N ALA A 104 13.92 14.36 4.38
CA ALA A 104 14.41 15.74 4.33
C ALA A 104 14.07 16.40 2.99
N TYR A 105 14.30 15.65 1.91
CA TYR A 105 14.16 16.14 0.54
C TYR A 105 13.65 15.04 -0.39
N VAL A 106 12.85 15.43 -1.39
CA VAL A 106 12.40 14.57 -2.49
C VAL A 106 12.82 15.24 -3.77
N ASP A 107 13.54 14.51 -4.62
CA ASP A 107 13.98 15.06 -5.90
C ASP A 107 12.80 15.30 -6.83
N SER A 108 12.79 16.45 -7.51
CA SER A 108 11.74 16.83 -8.46
C SER A 108 11.58 15.84 -9.61
N THR A 109 12.62 15.08 -9.96
CA THR A 109 12.50 14.04 -10.99
C THR A 109 11.88 12.74 -10.48
N GLY A 110 11.71 12.60 -9.15
CA GLY A 110 11.26 11.36 -8.54
C GLY A 110 12.28 10.22 -8.67
N ALA A 111 13.55 10.50 -8.93
CA ALA A 111 14.61 9.50 -9.03
C ALA A 111 15.31 9.20 -7.69
N SER A 112 15.28 10.13 -6.73
CA SER A 112 15.92 9.97 -5.43
C SER A 112 15.24 10.79 -4.33
N PHE A 113 15.56 10.47 -3.09
CA PHE A 113 15.15 11.25 -1.91
C PHE A 113 16.26 11.24 -0.85
N GLU A 114 16.23 12.20 0.07
CA GLU A 114 17.19 12.30 1.17
C GLU A 114 16.51 12.01 2.50
N LEU A 115 17.19 11.23 3.34
CA LEU A 115 16.78 10.92 4.71
C LEU A 115 17.73 11.58 5.69
N ASP A 116 17.17 12.28 6.67
CA ASP A 116 17.84 12.65 7.90
C ASP A 116 17.67 11.51 8.91
N VAL A 117 18.78 10.83 9.20
CA VAL A 117 18.86 9.62 10.01
C VAL A 117 19.50 9.95 11.36
N SER A 118 18.75 9.77 12.44
CA SER A 118 19.25 9.92 13.81
C SER A 118 19.85 8.61 14.29
N ILE A 119 21.10 8.66 14.74
CA ILE A 119 21.85 7.47 15.17
C ILE A 119 22.25 7.61 16.62
N ALA A 120 21.73 6.71 17.45
CA ALA A 120 22.10 6.60 18.85
C ALA A 120 23.27 5.63 19.02
N SER A 121 24.36 6.11 19.62
CA SER A 121 25.46 5.26 20.09
C SER A 121 25.44 5.20 21.61
N ARG A 122 25.71 4.03 22.19
CA ARG A 122 25.68 3.84 23.66
C ARG A 122 26.52 4.90 24.38
N GLY A 123 25.88 5.68 25.24
CA GLY A 123 26.52 6.73 26.04
C GLY A 123 26.85 8.02 25.29
N ARG A 124 26.35 8.21 24.06
CA ARG A 124 26.51 9.46 23.29
C ARG A 124 25.14 9.99 22.88
N ALA A 125 25.05 11.32 22.75
CA ALA A 125 23.87 11.95 22.17
C ALA A 125 23.66 11.46 20.73
N PRO A 126 22.40 11.37 20.25
CA PRO A 126 22.11 11.01 18.87
C PRO A 126 22.76 11.99 17.91
N VAL A 127 23.37 11.46 16.85
CA VAL A 127 23.97 12.26 15.77
C VAL A 127 23.09 12.14 14.53
N LEU A 128 22.77 13.29 13.92
CA LEU A 128 22.00 13.36 12.68
C LEU A 128 22.94 13.20 11.48
N HIS A 129 22.59 12.30 10.57
CA HIS A 129 23.28 12.08 9.32
C HIS A 129 22.29 12.25 8.16
N ARG A 130 22.71 12.92 7.09
CA ARG A 130 21.92 13.05 5.87
C ARG A 130 22.44 12.09 4.81
N GLU A 131 21.56 11.27 4.28
CA GLU A 131 21.89 10.22 3.31
C GLU A 131 20.92 10.26 2.12
N THR A 132 21.45 10.13 0.90
CA THR A 132 20.65 10.09 -0.33
C THR A 132 20.33 8.66 -0.70
N VAL A 133 19.05 8.37 -0.96
CA VAL A 133 18.56 7.06 -1.37
C VAL A 133 17.98 7.16 -2.78
N GLY A 134 18.51 6.34 -3.70
CA GLY A 134 17.94 6.19 -5.03
C GLY A 134 16.60 5.44 -4.98
N ILE A 135 15.62 5.87 -5.75
CA ILE A 135 14.30 5.22 -5.78
C ILE A 135 14.36 3.85 -6.48
N ASP A 136 15.31 3.67 -7.38
CA ASP A 136 15.61 2.39 -8.02
C ASP A 136 16.62 1.56 -7.22
N ALA A 137 16.94 1.95 -5.97
CA ALA A 137 17.90 1.23 -5.16
C ALA A 137 17.48 -0.24 -4.95
N CYS A 138 18.51 -1.07 -4.78
CA CYS A 138 18.36 -2.45 -4.35
C CYS A 138 18.80 -2.54 -2.89
N VAL A 139 18.23 -3.50 -2.16
CA VAL A 139 18.63 -3.74 -0.77
C VAL A 139 20.12 -4.14 -0.76
N ASP A 140 20.88 -3.63 0.21
CA ASP A 140 22.27 -4.03 0.38
C ASP A 140 22.36 -5.56 0.52
N PRO A 141 23.29 -6.27 -0.15
CA PRO A 141 23.43 -7.72 -0.02
C PRO A 141 23.61 -8.21 1.43
N ALA A 142 24.27 -7.43 2.28
CA ALA A 142 24.40 -7.71 3.71
C ALA A 142 23.05 -7.66 4.44
N CYS A 143 22.05 -7.02 3.83
CA CYS A 143 20.70 -6.83 4.31
C CYS A 143 19.71 -7.93 3.90
N TYR A 144 20.02 -8.77 2.89
CA TYR A 144 19.11 -9.80 2.37
C TYR A 144 18.59 -10.81 3.38
N ARG A 145 19.35 -11.12 4.44
CA ARG A 145 18.85 -12.03 5.50
C ARG A 145 17.66 -11.45 6.26
N ALA A 146 17.63 -10.13 6.44
CA ALA A 146 16.51 -9.46 7.11
C ALA A 146 15.36 -9.17 6.13
N TYR A 147 15.68 -9.08 4.84
CA TYR A 147 14.76 -8.74 3.77
C TYR A 147 14.82 -9.81 2.68
N PRO A 148 14.18 -10.99 2.89
CA PRO A 148 14.26 -12.11 1.96
C PRO A 148 13.63 -11.78 0.59
N HIS A 149 12.64 -10.89 0.56
CA HIS A 149 12.05 -10.32 -0.66
C HIS A 149 12.93 -9.23 -1.30
N GLY A 150 14.04 -8.86 -0.66
CA GLY A 150 14.96 -7.81 -1.11
C GLY A 150 15.88 -8.24 -2.26
N ARG A 151 15.77 -9.49 -2.75
CA ARG A 151 16.54 -9.92 -3.92
C ARG A 151 16.09 -9.09 -5.12
N PRO A 152 17.04 -8.58 -5.93
CA PRO A 152 16.69 -7.80 -7.10
C PRO A 152 15.87 -8.68 -8.05
N GLU A 153 14.56 -8.49 -8.07
CA GLU A 153 13.80 -8.65 -9.32
C GLU A 153 14.36 -7.61 -10.28
N ASP A 154 14.68 -8.02 -11.50
CA ASP A 154 15.27 -7.13 -12.49
C ASP A 154 14.38 -5.88 -12.60
N PRO A 155 14.86 -4.68 -12.22
CA PRO A 155 14.00 -3.49 -12.11
C PRO A 155 13.35 -3.11 -13.45
N ARG A 156 13.85 -3.68 -14.56
CA ARG A 156 13.31 -3.54 -15.91
C ARG A 156 12.25 -4.57 -16.28
N SER A 157 12.16 -5.69 -15.56
CA SER A 157 11.20 -6.77 -15.86
C SER A 157 9.76 -6.44 -15.48
N SER A 158 9.57 -5.41 -14.65
CA SER A 158 8.28 -4.93 -14.15
C SER A 158 8.03 -3.47 -14.52
N ILE A 159 8.44 -3.05 -15.73
CA ILE A 159 7.95 -1.80 -16.32
C ILE A 159 7.29 -2.19 -17.64
N VAL A 160 6.01 -2.52 -17.60
CA VAL A 160 5.14 -2.40 -18.77
C VAL A 160 5.36 -0.99 -19.30
N HIS A 161 5.77 -0.90 -20.57
CA HIS A 161 5.95 0.36 -21.29
C HIS A 161 4.59 1.07 -21.41
N GLU A 162 4.19 1.76 -20.36
CA GLU A 162 3.14 2.75 -20.47
C GLU A 162 3.69 3.93 -21.25
N GLU A 163 2.97 4.32 -22.30
CA GLU A 163 3.25 5.51 -23.06
C GLU A 163 3.01 6.72 -22.14
N ASN A 164 4.09 7.26 -21.57
CA ASN A 164 4.15 8.49 -20.77
C ASN A 164 3.51 8.41 -19.35
N PRO A 165 4.09 7.64 -18.40
CA PRO A 165 3.65 7.73 -17.01
C PRO A 165 3.93 9.12 -16.43
N THR A 166 3.03 9.64 -15.61
CA THR A 166 3.27 10.90 -14.89
C THR A 166 4.42 10.74 -13.89
N ALA A 167 5.06 11.84 -13.52
CA ALA A 167 6.13 11.83 -12.50
C ALA A 167 5.63 11.27 -11.15
N ILE A 168 4.38 11.55 -10.79
CA ILE A 168 3.73 11.03 -9.57
C ILE A 168 3.57 9.52 -9.66
N ASP A 169 3.03 9.03 -10.77
CA ASP A 169 2.78 7.59 -10.94
C ASP A 169 4.09 6.80 -10.90
N THR A 170 5.14 7.37 -11.52
CA THR A 170 6.50 6.83 -11.52
C THR A 170 7.07 6.79 -10.10
N PHE A 171 6.99 7.90 -9.36
CA PHE A 171 7.46 7.98 -7.98
C PHE A 171 6.73 6.97 -7.09
N VAL A 172 5.39 6.96 -7.10
CA VAL A 172 4.57 6.10 -6.23
C VAL A 172 4.81 4.62 -6.55
N ARG A 173 4.90 4.25 -7.84
CA ARG A 173 5.18 2.85 -8.24
C ARG A 173 6.53 2.38 -7.71
N ARG A 174 7.57 3.17 -7.92
CA ARG A 174 8.92 2.80 -7.47
C ARG A 174 9.06 2.85 -5.95
N PHE A 175 8.38 3.77 -5.28
CA PHE A 175 8.34 3.82 -3.81
C PHE A 175 7.58 2.61 -3.22
N ASN A 176 6.50 2.17 -3.87
CA ASN A 176 5.82 0.91 -3.52
C ASN A 176 6.76 -0.29 -3.64
N ARG A 177 7.58 -0.35 -4.69
CA ARG A 177 8.63 -1.38 -4.81
C ARG A 177 9.56 -1.36 -3.60
N LEU A 178 10.04 -0.19 -3.18
CA LEU A 178 10.87 -0.09 -1.98
C LEU A 178 10.15 -0.59 -0.72
N CYS A 179 8.85 -0.28 -0.55
CA CYS A 179 8.04 -0.78 0.56
C CYS A 179 7.96 -2.33 0.58
N HIS A 180 7.81 -2.95 -0.59
CA HIS A 180 7.82 -4.41 -0.72
C HIS A 180 9.19 -5.00 -0.37
N LEU A 181 10.28 -4.38 -0.83
CA LEU A 181 11.64 -4.83 -0.53
C LEU A 181 11.94 -4.82 0.97
N VAL A 182 11.39 -3.86 1.73
CA VAL A 182 11.53 -3.81 3.20
C VAL A 182 10.46 -4.60 3.97
N GLY A 183 9.65 -5.40 3.29
CA GLY A 183 8.64 -6.25 3.94
C GLY A 183 7.44 -5.49 4.51
N ARG A 184 7.09 -4.34 3.91
CA ARG A 184 5.94 -3.50 4.30
C ARG A 184 4.89 -3.35 3.18
N PRO A 185 4.40 -4.44 2.56
CA PRO A 185 3.43 -4.35 1.46
C PRO A 185 2.07 -3.78 1.90
N SER A 186 1.74 -3.82 3.19
CA SER A 186 0.49 -3.23 3.72
C SER A 186 0.40 -1.71 3.53
N ILE A 187 1.52 -1.03 3.28
CA ILE A 187 1.57 0.42 3.07
C ILE A 187 1.20 0.79 1.62
N THR A 188 1.26 -0.17 0.68
CA THR A 188 0.97 0.06 -0.75
C THR A 188 -0.38 0.74 -0.96
N GLY A 189 -1.44 0.31 -0.28
CA GLY A 189 -2.76 0.97 -0.40
C GLY A 189 -2.77 2.45 -0.01
N LYS A 190 -1.96 2.83 0.98
CA LYS A 190 -1.82 4.23 1.42
C LYS A 190 -1.00 5.05 0.42
N MET A 191 0.00 4.45 -0.21
CA MET A 191 0.78 5.09 -1.27
C MET A 191 -0.05 5.31 -2.54
N LEU A 192 -0.94 4.37 -2.89
CA LEU A 192 -1.90 4.56 -3.99
C LEU A 192 -2.83 5.74 -3.69
N THR A 193 -3.29 5.86 -2.44
CA THR A 193 -4.14 6.97 -2.00
C THR A 193 -3.38 8.30 -2.09
N LEU A 194 -2.12 8.33 -1.65
CA LEU A 194 -1.22 9.48 -1.79
C LEU A 194 -1.07 9.89 -3.26
N GLY A 195 -0.79 8.94 -4.16
CA GLY A 195 -0.68 9.22 -5.59
C GLY A 195 -1.95 9.86 -6.16
N ARG A 196 -3.12 9.35 -5.79
CA ARG A 196 -4.41 9.92 -6.21
C ARG A 196 -4.64 11.33 -5.67
N GLN A 197 -4.26 11.59 -4.41
CA GLN A 197 -4.36 12.92 -3.79
C GLN A 197 -3.47 13.96 -4.48
N LEU A 198 -2.34 13.52 -5.03
CA LEU A 198 -1.40 14.37 -5.77
C LEU A 198 -1.82 14.62 -7.23
N GLY A 199 -2.89 13.97 -7.70
CA GLY A 199 -3.38 14.07 -9.07
C GLY A 199 -2.85 12.99 -10.01
N GLY A 200 -2.21 11.94 -9.50
CA GLY A 200 -1.84 10.77 -10.31
C GLY A 200 -3.09 10.00 -10.74
N GLU A 201 -3.30 9.86 -12.04
CA GLU A 201 -4.45 9.15 -12.60
C GLU A 201 -4.30 7.62 -12.50
N ARG A 202 -3.06 7.14 -12.57
CA ARG A 202 -2.71 5.71 -12.68
C ARG A 202 -1.79 5.23 -11.55
N ALA A 203 -1.77 5.98 -10.45
CA ALA A 203 -0.66 5.94 -9.50
C ALA A 203 -0.47 4.55 -8.89
N GLY A 204 0.70 3.96 -9.16
CA GLY A 204 1.37 3.04 -8.24
C GLY A 204 1.05 1.57 -8.36
N LEU A 205 0.35 1.13 -9.41
CA LEU A 205 0.22 -0.29 -9.72
C LEU A 205 1.58 -0.93 -9.93
N LEU A 206 1.94 -1.90 -9.08
CA LEU A 206 3.02 -2.81 -9.41
C LEU A 206 2.52 -3.74 -10.51
N ASP A 207 3.38 -4.01 -11.49
CA ASP A 207 3.04 -4.81 -12.68
C ASP A 207 2.53 -6.22 -12.34
N ASN A 208 2.91 -6.77 -11.20
CA ASN A 208 2.49 -8.07 -10.69
C ASN A 208 1.68 -7.97 -9.39
N LEU A 209 0.91 -6.89 -9.19
CA LEU A 209 0.09 -6.76 -8.00
C LEU A 209 -1.11 -7.72 -8.10
N PHE A 210 -0.96 -8.91 -7.50
CA PHE A 210 -2.10 -9.76 -7.21
C PHE A 210 -2.95 -9.06 -6.14
N LEU A 211 -4.18 -8.67 -6.52
CA LEU A 211 -5.16 -8.01 -5.62
C LEU A 211 -5.43 -8.78 -4.32
N ASN A 212 -5.04 -10.05 -4.28
CA ASN A 212 -5.21 -10.96 -3.15
C ASN A 212 -4.08 -10.88 -2.12
N VAL A 213 -2.93 -10.32 -2.46
CA VAL A 213 -1.72 -10.37 -1.61
C VAL A 213 -1.68 -9.22 -0.59
N VAL A 214 -2.50 -8.18 -0.76
CA VAL A 214 -2.53 -7.03 0.16
C VAL A 214 -3.98 -6.68 0.52
N PRO A 215 -4.35 -6.60 1.81
CA PRO A 215 -5.69 -6.20 2.22
C PRO A 215 -5.91 -4.72 1.86
N HIS A 216 -6.41 -4.48 0.66
CA HIS A 216 -6.74 -3.15 0.17
C HIS A 216 -8.12 -2.71 0.67
N GLY A 217 -8.25 -1.43 1.03
CA GLY A 217 -9.53 -0.81 1.37
C GLY A 217 -10.50 -0.82 0.20
N ARG A 218 -11.80 -0.64 0.48
CA ARG A 218 -12.88 -0.66 -0.53
C ARG A 218 -12.60 0.28 -1.71
N GLU A 219 -12.05 1.46 -1.44
CA GLU A 219 -11.74 2.47 -2.46
C GLU A 219 -10.66 2.00 -3.44
N VAL A 220 -9.59 1.41 -2.92
CA VAL A 220 -8.49 0.87 -3.72
C VAL A 220 -8.97 -0.31 -4.56
N ARG A 221 -9.78 -1.21 -3.99
CA ARG A 221 -10.41 -2.30 -4.76
C ARG A 221 -11.32 -1.78 -5.87
N ARG A 222 -12.14 -0.77 -5.59
CA ARG A 222 -13.03 -0.16 -6.59
C ARG A 222 -12.23 0.44 -7.74
N TYR A 223 -11.14 1.12 -7.42
CA TYR A 223 -10.22 1.67 -8.41
C TYR A 223 -9.65 0.56 -9.31
N PHE A 224 -9.14 -0.53 -8.74
CA PHE A 224 -8.62 -1.66 -9.50
C PHE A 224 -9.67 -2.35 -10.37
N TYR A 225 -10.85 -2.64 -9.83
CA TYR A 225 -11.92 -3.24 -10.61
C TYR A 225 -12.40 -2.31 -11.73
N GLY A 226 -12.39 -0.99 -11.51
CA GLY A 226 -12.67 0.01 -12.54
C GLY A 226 -11.67 -0.07 -13.69
N MET A 227 -10.37 -0.03 -13.38
CA MET A 227 -9.30 -0.13 -14.39
C MET A 227 -9.34 -1.45 -15.16
N ALA A 228 -9.55 -2.57 -14.47
CA ALA A 228 -9.66 -3.87 -15.10
C ALA A 228 -10.89 -3.93 -16.04
N ALA A 229 -12.04 -3.42 -15.59
CA ALA A 229 -13.25 -3.36 -16.42
C ALA A 229 -13.06 -2.47 -17.66
N GLU A 230 -12.40 -1.32 -17.51
CA GLU A 230 -12.09 -0.40 -18.60
C GLU A 230 -11.11 -1.01 -19.60
N ALA A 231 -10.04 -1.66 -19.13
CA ALA A 231 -9.09 -2.35 -19.99
C ALA A 231 -9.75 -3.46 -20.81
N VAL A 232 -10.65 -4.24 -20.18
CA VAL A 232 -11.44 -5.27 -20.87
C VAL A 232 -12.38 -4.67 -21.90
N LEU A 233 -13.09 -3.58 -21.55
CA LEU A 233 -13.97 -2.87 -22.47
C LEU A 233 -13.21 -2.37 -23.70
N ASN A 234 -12.06 -1.71 -23.48
CA ASN A 234 -11.19 -1.22 -24.55
C ASN A 234 -10.70 -2.36 -25.44
N ALA A 235 -10.30 -3.49 -24.86
CA ALA A 235 -9.89 -4.66 -25.64
C ALA A 235 -11.04 -5.22 -26.51
N VAL A 236 -12.26 -5.27 -25.98
CA VAL A 236 -13.46 -5.68 -26.74
C VAL A 236 -13.75 -4.70 -27.88
N GLN A 237 -13.70 -3.39 -27.63
CA GLN A 237 -13.90 -2.37 -28.67
C GLN A 237 -12.84 -2.47 -29.77
N ARG A 238 -11.57 -2.63 -29.42
CA ARG A 238 -10.48 -2.80 -30.39
C ARG A 238 -10.65 -4.07 -31.22
N CYS A 239 -11.13 -5.16 -30.63
CA CYS A 239 -11.46 -6.38 -31.35
C CYS A 239 -12.65 -6.18 -32.29
N GLY A 240 -13.73 -5.53 -31.82
CA GLY A 240 -14.90 -5.18 -32.64
C GLY A 240 -14.57 -4.27 -33.83
N ASN A 241 -13.58 -3.39 -33.67
CA ASN A 241 -13.08 -2.50 -34.72
C ASN A 241 -12.04 -3.15 -35.65
N GLY A 242 -11.74 -4.44 -35.48
CA GLY A 242 -10.74 -5.16 -36.28
C GLY A 242 -9.29 -4.71 -36.06
N GLN A 243 -9.02 -3.91 -35.02
CA GLN A 243 -7.66 -3.45 -34.68
C GLN A 243 -6.83 -4.54 -34.02
N VAL A 244 -7.48 -5.56 -33.45
CA VAL A 244 -6.84 -6.73 -32.83
C VAL A 244 -7.58 -7.98 -33.31
N THR A 245 -6.84 -8.91 -33.92
CA THR A 245 -7.38 -10.11 -34.59
C THR A 245 -7.41 -11.35 -33.71
N ASN A 246 -6.83 -11.29 -32.50
CA ASN A 246 -6.77 -12.45 -31.60
C ASN A 246 -8.05 -12.61 -30.78
N ARG A 247 -8.55 -13.85 -30.73
CA ARG A 247 -9.62 -14.26 -29.80
C ARG A 247 -9.12 -14.10 -28.37
N MET A 248 -9.68 -13.13 -27.65
CA MET A 248 -9.38 -12.91 -26.24
C MET A 248 -10.27 -13.84 -25.39
N GLN A 249 -9.65 -14.75 -24.63
CA GLN A 249 -10.36 -15.51 -23.60
C GLN A 249 -10.27 -14.74 -22.29
N LEU A 250 -11.37 -14.11 -21.89
CA LEU A 250 -11.50 -13.49 -20.57
C LEU A 250 -12.06 -14.52 -19.59
N THR A 251 -11.32 -14.83 -18.53
CA THR A 251 -11.84 -15.65 -17.42
C THR A 251 -12.06 -14.72 -16.24
N CYS A 252 -13.31 -14.32 -16.01
CA CYS A 252 -13.71 -13.55 -14.84
C CYS A 252 -14.35 -14.51 -13.83
N LEU A 253 -13.70 -14.68 -12.68
CA LEU A 253 -14.23 -15.48 -11.58
C LEU A 253 -14.60 -14.53 -10.43
N PHE A 254 -15.79 -14.70 -9.89
CA PHE A 254 -16.15 -14.08 -8.62
C PHE A 254 -15.14 -14.53 -7.56
N PRO A 255 -14.61 -13.62 -6.71
CA PRO A 255 -13.67 -13.97 -5.65
C PRO A 255 -14.16 -15.13 -4.78
N GLU A 256 -15.47 -15.18 -4.53
CA GLU A 256 -16.16 -16.20 -3.74
C GLU A 256 -16.17 -17.58 -4.41
N MET A 257 -15.97 -17.63 -5.72
CA MET A 257 -15.92 -18.87 -6.53
C MET A 257 -14.50 -19.38 -6.77
N ASN A 258 -13.47 -18.61 -6.40
CA ASN A 258 -12.09 -19.05 -6.44
C ASN A 258 -11.56 -19.22 -5.01
N PRO A 259 -11.43 -20.47 -4.50
CA PRO A 259 -10.95 -20.74 -3.14
C PRO A 259 -9.57 -20.13 -2.84
N GLU A 260 -8.75 -19.89 -3.86
CA GLU A 260 -7.43 -19.25 -3.73
C GLU A 260 -7.51 -17.71 -3.65
N MET A 261 -8.65 -17.10 -4.00
CA MET A 261 -8.91 -15.66 -3.91
C MET A 261 -9.80 -15.26 -2.73
N ASP A 262 -10.37 -16.25 -2.02
CA ASP A 262 -11.19 -16.04 -0.84
C ASP A 262 -10.32 -15.67 0.38
N SER A 263 -9.90 -14.41 0.43
CA SER A 263 -9.13 -13.82 1.54
C SER A 263 -9.92 -13.69 2.86
N TYR A 264 -11.19 -14.11 2.91
CA TYR A 264 -12.04 -14.07 4.09
C TYR A 264 -12.13 -15.41 4.84
N ARG A 265 -11.35 -16.43 4.45
CA ARG A 265 -11.18 -17.67 5.21
C ARG A 265 -10.07 -17.61 6.24
#